data_AF-A0A399YC55-F1
#
_entry.id   AF-A0A399YC55-F1
#
_cell.length_a   1.000
_cell.length_b   1.000
_cell.length_c   1.000
_cell.angle_alpha   90.00
_cell.angle_beta   90.00
_cell.angle_gamma   90.00
#
_symmetry.space_group_name_H-M   'P 1'
#
loop_
_entity.id
_entity.type
_entity.pdbx_description
1 polymer ?
#
loop_
_entity_poly.entity_id
_entity_poly.type
_entity_poly.pdbx_seq_one_letter_code
_entity_poly.pdbx_strand_id
1 'polypeptide(L)'
;MTGDTDGTAGEGGRTAPARVTHTRRPLADELAAHARLLDLRWVAALPAAARRAIVVKTLRIHVLGAVRRRPSPLDWAPGEAAWVRSLTRYLLALGPDAEQALHRADRELLDAVLTAPDTDALAAASRRRAGASRWDILLTPDPRHNLDPESTVRQHLDHAVGRGLARVRGALADRGGQLHTLHDEERPRVLVLSFSPIASDARVLKQVRHLSGGFDVVTCGYGPAPEGVTAHVQVPDELRNELDGRLITARAYPAAYLAQAGVRWVLRNLPAGAADVVVANDLDAVPLALRLRPRAGVHADLHEYFPRLHEEHEAWMRRISPYQEWLCRRFLPRCAAVTTVSHRIAEEYAEQFGVEVGVVTNAAPWADLAPGPVGSPLRLVHSGACLRNRDLHVMVEAVVRAAGDGADVTLDLYLTPNDPGYLQQLRAAAVASEGVVTVHDPVPYAELVATLNGYDIGVHVLPPSSFNNANALPNKIFDYVQARLGLLVGPSPEMAMLVHRHDLGVVATAFDARAVADAVGRLDAPSVTGFKAAAHAAAHELSDAEQSRRWVESVRRVSGRAV
;
A
#
# COMPACT_ATOMS: atom_id res chain seq x y z
N MET A 1 -53.94 31.03 -22.47
CA MET A 1 -52.46 31.11 -22.38
C MET A 1 -52.14 31.69 -21.02
N THR A 2 -52.04 30.82 -20.03
CA THR A 2 -51.99 31.18 -18.61
C THR A 2 -50.53 31.37 -18.21
N GLY A 3 -50.14 32.63 -18.05
CA GLY A 3 -49.03 33.00 -17.17
C GLY A 3 -49.57 33.13 -15.75
N ASP A 4 -48.80 32.66 -14.78
CA ASP A 4 -49.11 32.77 -13.36
C ASP A 4 -47.87 33.33 -12.64
N THR A 5 -48.11 34.37 -11.86
CA THR A 5 -47.17 35.00 -10.92
C THR A 5 -47.67 34.68 -9.53
N ASP A 6 -46.83 34.13 -8.64
CA ASP A 6 -46.22 34.87 -7.52
C ASP A 6 -45.63 33.93 -6.45
N GLY A 7 -44.54 34.36 -5.81
CA GLY A 7 -44.39 34.21 -4.36
C GLY A 7 -43.67 32.99 -3.73
N THR A 8 -42.36 33.14 -3.52
CA THR A 8 -41.62 32.91 -2.25
C THR A 8 -41.07 31.54 -1.79
N ALA A 9 -39.86 31.64 -1.23
CA ALA A 9 -39.19 30.86 -0.18
C ALA A 9 -38.37 29.62 -0.58
N GLY A 10 -37.05 29.79 -0.48
CA GLY A 10 -36.06 28.72 -0.48
C GLY A 10 -35.87 28.11 0.92
N GLU A 11 -35.71 26.78 0.92
CA GLU A 11 -35.02 25.94 1.92
C GLU A 11 -34.34 24.84 1.07
N GLY A 12 -33.03 24.59 1.12
CA GLY A 12 -32.24 24.38 2.32
C GLY A 12 -32.16 22.88 2.62
N GLY A 13 -31.21 22.19 1.98
CA GLY A 13 -30.61 20.93 2.45
C GLY A 13 -31.48 19.67 2.51
N ARG A 14 -31.31 18.76 1.52
CA ARG A 14 -31.42 17.32 1.78
C ARG A 14 -30.23 16.59 1.19
N THR A 15 -29.49 15.98 2.09
CA THR A 15 -28.45 14.98 1.89
C THR A 15 -28.81 14.00 0.78
N ALA A 16 -27.92 13.86 -0.21
CA ALA A 16 -27.97 12.75 -1.15
C ALA A 16 -27.77 11.46 -0.34
N PRO A 17 -28.74 10.54 -0.29
CA PRO A 17 -28.50 9.25 0.34
C PRO A 17 -27.51 8.49 -0.54
N ALA A 18 -26.50 7.91 0.11
CA ALA A 18 -25.60 6.94 -0.50
C ALA A 18 -26.42 5.86 -1.20
N ARG A 19 -26.51 5.93 -2.53
CA ARG A 19 -26.96 4.81 -3.36
C ARG A 19 -25.81 3.82 -3.46
N VAL A 20 -25.56 3.09 -2.37
CA VAL A 20 -25.10 1.71 -2.53
C VAL A 20 -26.35 0.92 -2.86
N THR A 21 -26.56 0.67 -4.14
CA THR A 21 -27.54 -0.32 -4.58
C THR A 21 -27.18 -1.65 -3.92
N HIS A 22 -27.92 -2.04 -2.87
CA HIS A 22 -27.93 -3.40 -2.30
C HIS A 22 -28.54 -4.42 -3.27
N THR A 23 -28.32 -4.26 -4.58
CA THR A 23 -28.76 -5.22 -5.57
C THR A 23 -27.84 -6.42 -5.45
N ARG A 24 -28.28 -7.43 -4.70
CA ARG A 24 -27.58 -8.71 -4.63
C ARG A 24 -27.45 -9.25 -6.05
N ARG A 25 -26.21 -9.53 -6.45
CA ARG A 25 -25.91 -10.04 -7.78
C ARG A 25 -26.64 -11.37 -8.00
N PRO A 26 -27.28 -11.60 -9.15
CA PRO A 26 -27.92 -12.87 -9.44
C PRO A 26 -26.95 -14.04 -9.28
N LEU A 27 -27.42 -15.16 -8.74
CA LEU A 27 -26.61 -16.37 -8.50
C LEU A 27 -25.92 -16.87 -9.78
N ALA A 28 -26.61 -16.74 -10.92
CA ALA A 28 -26.06 -17.10 -12.21
C ALA A 28 -24.82 -16.27 -12.56
N ASP A 29 -24.77 -15.00 -12.20
CA ASP A 29 -23.62 -14.12 -12.46
C ASP A 29 -22.52 -14.26 -11.39
N GLU A 30 -22.92 -14.48 -10.13
CA GLU A 30 -22.03 -14.71 -8.99
C GLU A 30 -21.24 -16.01 -9.15
N LEU A 31 -21.89 -17.05 -9.68
CA LEU A 31 -21.32 -18.38 -9.85
C LEU A 31 -20.98 -18.71 -11.31
N ALA A 32 -21.13 -17.76 -12.25
CA ALA A 32 -20.80 -17.94 -13.67
C ALA A 32 -19.38 -18.46 -13.90
N ALA A 33 -18.39 -17.89 -13.21
CA ALA A 33 -17.00 -18.31 -13.32
C ALA A 33 -16.78 -19.75 -12.83
N HIS A 34 -17.50 -20.18 -11.78
CA HIS A 34 -17.42 -21.52 -11.20
C HIS A 34 -18.17 -22.55 -12.04
N ALA A 35 -19.26 -22.15 -12.68
CA ALA A 35 -19.95 -22.96 -13.69
C ALA A 35 -19.04 -23.18 -14.91
N ARG A 36 -18.33 -22.14 -15.38
CA ARG A 36 -17.42 -22.21 -16.55
C ARG A 36 -16.08 -22.89 -16.26
N LEU A 37 -15.57 -22.81 -15.03
CA LEU A 37 -14.31 -23.45 -14.61
C LEU A 37 -14.33 -24.95 -14.90
N LEU A 38 -15.51 -25.58 -14.85
CA LEU A 38 -15.68 -27.03 -14.86
C LEU A 38 -15.95 -27.60 -16.25
N ASP A 39 -16.28 -26.74 -17.22
CA ASP A 39 -16.34 -27.08 -18.65
C ASP A 39 -14.96 -27.05 -19.33
N LEU A 40 -13.92 -26.63 -18.58
CA LEU A 40 -12.55 -26.63 -19.07
C LEU A 40 -12.07 -28.08 -19.23
N ARG A 41 -11.67 -28.45 -20.45
CA ARG A 41 -11.21 -29.81 -20.81
C ARG A 41 -10.15 -30.37 -19.86
N TRP A 42 -9.32 -29.51 -19.28
CA TRP A 42 -8.27 -29.94 -18.35
C TRP A 42 -8.81 -30.34 -16.97
N VAL A 43 -9.92 -29.75 -16.50
CA VAL A 43 -10.56 -30.15 -15.22
C VAL A 43 -11.19 -31.53 -15.35
N ALA A 44 -11.84 -31.80 -16.48
CA ALA A 44 -12.36 -33.14 -16.79
C ALA A 44 -11.25 -34.20 -16.85
N ALA A 45 -10.04 -33.82 -17.31
CA ALA A 45 -8.87 -34.69 -17.42
C ALA A 45 -8.13 -34.96 -16.08
N LEU A 46 -8.48 -34.26 -14.99
CA LEU A 46 -7.85 -34.47 -13.68
C LEU A 46 -8.19 -35.85 -13.10
N PRO A 47 -7.32 -36.44 -12.26
CA PRO A 47 -7.65 -37.65 -11.50
C PRO A 47 -8.93 -37.49 -10.67
N ALA A 48 -9.69 -38.57 -10.48
CA ALA A 48 -10.97 -38.54 -9.77
C ALA A 48 -10.89 -37.91 -8.37
N ALA A 49 -9.80 -38.17 -7.63
CA ALA A 49 -9.57 -37.56 -6.32
C ALA A 49 -9.38 -36.02 -6.39
N ALA A 50 -8.69 -35.52 -7.40
CA ALA A 50 -8.48 -34.09 -7.61
C ALA A 50 -9.77 -33.38 -8.04
N ARG A 51 -10.56 -34.00 -8.92
CA ARG A 51 -11.90 -33.49 -9.29
C ARG A 51 -12.81 -33.42 -8.07
N ARG A 52 -12.85 -34.47 -7.26
CA ARG A 52 -13.62 -34.50 -6.00
C ARG A 52 -13.19 -33.39 -5.05
N ALA A 53 -11.88 -33.17 -4.84
CA ALA A 53 -11.38 -32.10 -3.98
C ALA A 53 -11.80 -30.70 -4.47
N ILE A 54 -11.76 -30.45 -5.78
CA ILE A 54 -12.25 -29.20 -6.39
C ILE A 54 -13.74 -29.04 -6.12
N VAL A 55 -14.54 -30.10 -6.33
CA VAL A 55 -15.98 -30.09 -6.08
C VAL A 55 -16.31 -29.80 -4.61
N VAL A 56 -15.61 -30.42 -3.65
CA VAL A 56 -15.82 -30.15 -2.21
C VAL A 56 -15.60 -28.67 -1.90
N LYS A 57 -14.53 -28.07 -2.43
CA LYS A 57 -14.21 -26.66 -2.20
C LYS A 57 -15.22 -25.73 -2.87
N THR A 58 -15.62 -26.04 -4.10
CA THR A 58 -16.64 -25.27 -4.84
C THR A 58 -17.98 -25.30 -4.13
N LEU A 59 -18.41 -26.47 -3.65
CA LEU A 59 -19.64 -26.61 -2.87
C LEU A 59 -19.56 -25.81 -1.56
N ARG A 60 -18.49 -25.99 -0.77
CA ARG A 60 -18.34 -25.37 0.55
C ARG A 60 -18.21 -23.85 0.50
N ILE A 61 -17.33 -23.34 -0.36
CA ILE A 61 -16.93 -21.93 -0.38
C ILE A 61 -17.92 -21.09 -1.20
N HIS A 62 -18.31 -21.59 -2.38
CA HIS A 62 -19.03 -20.78 -3.36
C HIS A 62 -20.53 -21.08 -3.35
N VAL A 63 -20.94 -22.34 -3.53
CA VAL A 63 -22.36 -22.70 -3.61
C VAL A 63 -23.06 -22.50 -2.26
N LEU A 64 -22.62 -23.21 -1.21
CA LEU A 64 -23.21 -23.08 0.12
C LEU A 64 -22.94 -21.70 0.72
N GLY A 65 -21.81 -21.08 0.41
CA GLY A 65 -21.54 -19.69 0.77
C GLY A 65 -22.60 -18.72 0.22
N ALA A 66 -22.99 -18.87 -1.05
CA ALA A 66 -24.00 -18.03 -1.69
C ALA A 66 -25.42 -18.31 -1.17
N VAL A 67 -25.76 -19.58 -0.87
CA VAL A 67 -27.04 -19.96 -0.26
C VAL A 67 -27.16 -19.42 1.18
N ARG A 68 -26.07 -19.47 1.95
CA ARG A 68 -26.00 -18.93 3.33
C ARG A 68 -26.25 -17.42 3.41
N ARG A 69 -25.91 -16.68 2.35
CA ARG A 69 -26.17 -15.25 2.25
C ARG A 69 -27.63 -14.91 1.96
N ARG A 70 -28.50 -15.89 1.70
CA ARG A 70 -29.91 -15.73 1.34
C ARG A 70 -30.87 -16.32 2.39
N PRO A 71 -30.91 -15.77 3.62
CA PRO A 71 -31.74 -16.28 4.71
C PRO A 71 -33.21 -15.87 4.61
N SER A 72 -33.62 -15.06 3.63
CA SER A 72 -35.02 -14.67 3.37
C SER A 72 -35.50 -15.19 2.02
N PRO A 73 -36.78 -15.59 1.87
CA PRO A 73 -37.35 -15.95 0.57
C PRO A 73 -37.25 -14.82 -0.47
N LEU A 74 -37.33 -13.58 0.00
CA LEU A 74 -37.17 -12.36 -0.82
C LEU A 74 -35.74 -12.17 -1.36
N ASP A 75 -34.77 -12.92 -0.83
CA ASP A 75 -33.39 -12.87 -1.30
C ASP A 75 -33.14 -13.72 -2.55
N TRP A 76 -34.18 -14.42 -3.03
CA TRP A 76 -34.13 -15.32 -4.17
C TRP A 76 -34.93 -14.72 -5.34
N ALA A 77 -34.25 -14.41 -6.44
CA ALA A 77 -34.93 -14.04 -7.67
C ALA A 77 -35.59 -15.27 -8.33
N PRO A 78 -36.65 -15.08 -9.15
CA PRO A 78 -37.30 -16.18 -9.86
C PRO A 78 -36.30 -17.05 -10.63
N GLY A 79 -36.34 -18.37 -10.42
CA GLY A 79 -35.46 -19.35 -11.09
C GLY A 79 -34.10 -19.58 -10.44
N GLU A 80 -33.64 -18.76 -9.50
CA GLU A 80 -32.32 -18.91 -8.87
C GLU A 80 -32.16 -20.21 -8.06
N ALA A 81 -33.20 -20.59 -7.31
CA ALA A 81 -33.19 -21.81 -6.52
C ALA A 81 -33.10 -23.06 -7.42
N ALA A 82 -33.78 -23.04 -8.58
CA ALA A 82 -33.71 -24.12 -9.57
C ALA A 82 -32.33 -24.17 -10.25
N TRP A 83 -31.74 -23.00 -10.51
CA TRP A 83 -30.40 -22.90 -11.10
C TRP A 83 -29.32 -23.44 -10.17
N VAL A 84 -29.30 -23.02 -8.89
CA VAL A 84 -28.34 -23.50 -7.90
C VAL A 84 -28.49 -25.00 -7.67
N ARG A 85 -29.73 -25.53 -7.67
CA ARG A 85 -29.97 -26.97 -7.60
C ARG A 85 -29.36 -27.71 -8.79
N SER A 86 -29.52 -27.18 -9.99
CA SER A 86 -28.99 -27.78 -11.21
C SER A 86 -27.45 -27.79 -11.21
N LEU A 87 -26.84 -26.67 -10.81
CA LEU A 87 -25.38 -26.58 -10.62
C LEU A 87 -24.88 -27.56 -9.56
N THR A 88 -25.61 -27.68 -8.44
CA THR A 88 -25.24 -28.60 -7.34
C THR A 88 -25.28 -30.06 -7.81
N ARG A 89 -26.30 -30.46 -8.58
CA ARG A 89 -26.37 -31.80 -9.18
C ARG A 89 -25.22 -32.06 -10.14
N TYR A 90 -24.90 -31.09 -10.99
CA TYR A 90 -23.77 -31.18 -11.91
C TYR A 90 -22.43 -31.36 -11.16
N LEU A 91 -22.21 -30.58 -10.10
CA LEU A 91 -21.03 -30.68 -9.25
C LEU A 91 -20.88 -32.07 -8.61
N LEU A 92 -21.96 -32.62 -8.06
CA LEU A 92 -21.96 -33.95 -7.45
C LEU A 92 -21.76 -35.08 -8.49
N ALA A 93 -22.19 -34.88 -9.73
CA ALA A 93 -21.89 -35.82 -10.82
C ALA A 93 -20.39 -35.79 -11.21
N LEU A 94 -19.76 -34.61 -11.17
CA LEU A 94 -18.33 -34.44 -11.50
C LEU A 94 -17.40 -34.97 -10.41
N GLY A 95 -17.81 -34.84 -9.15
CA GLY A 95 -17.10 -35.34 -7.98
C GLY A 95 -18.02 -36.19 -7.12
N PRO A 96 -18.23 -37.47 -7.49
CA PRO A 96 -18.99 -38.40 -6.67
C PRO A 96 -18.45 -38.43 -5.23
N ASP A 97 -19.35 -38.56 -4.26
CA ASP A 97 -19.05 -38.62 -2.83
C ASP A 97 -18.43 -37.36 -2.23
N ALA A 98 -18.43 -36.22 -2.93
CA ALA A 98 -17.91 -34.95 -2.40
C ALA A 98 -18.72 -34.47 -1.17
N GLU A 99 -20.01 -34.74 -1.13
CA GLU A 99 -20.88 -34.40 0.00
C GLU A 99 -20.47 -35.07 1.31
N GLN A 100 -19.77 -36.22 1.23
CA GLN A 100 -19.37 -37.01 2.40
C GLN A 100 -18.34 -36.26 3.26
N ALA A 101 -17.55 -35.38 2.63
CA ALA A 101 -16.55 -34.56 3.29
C ALA A 101 -17.13 -33.30 3.97
N LEU A 102 -18.42 -33.01 3.80
CA LEU A 102 -19.06 -31.86 4.42
C LEU A 102 -19.47 -32.16 5.86
N HIS A 103 -19.23 -31.20 6.75
CA HIS A 103 -19.69 -31.28 8.13
C HIS A 103 -21.23 -31.23 8.18
N ARG A 104 -21.85 -31.72 9.26
CA ARG A 104 -23.30 -31.91 9.41
C ARG A 104 -24.13 -30.73 8.94
N ALA A 105 -23.77 -29.52 9.36
CA ALA A 105 -24.52 -28.33 9.00
C ALA A 105 -24.45 -27.98 7.50
N ASP A 106 -23.29 -28.14 6.86
CA ASP A 106 -23.15 -27.90 5.42
C ASP A 106 -23.82 -29.01 4.61
N ARG A 107 -23.80 -30.25 5.12
CA ARG A 107 -24.54 -31.37 4.51
C ARG A 107 -26.05 -31.14 4.57
N GLU A 108 -26.59 -30.72 5.71
CA GLU A 108 -28.02 -30.41 5.83
C GLU A 108 -28.44 -29.27 4.87
N LEU A 109 -27.60 -28.25 4.73
CA LEU A 109 -27.87 -27.16 3.78
C LEU A 109 -27.77 -27.63 2.32
N LEU A 110 -26.81 -28.49 1.99
CA LEU A 110 -26.67 -29.10 0.66
C LEU A 110 -27.91 -29.95 0.31
N ASP A 111 -28.41 -30.73 1.27
CA ASP A 111 -29.59 -31.58 1.07
C ASP A 111 -30.83 -30.71 0.85
N ALA A 112 -30.96 -29.59 1.57
CA ALA A 112 -32.01 -28.61 1.34
C ALA A 112 -31.91 -27.96 -0.05
N VAL A 113 -30.71 -27.63 -0.54
CA VAL A 113 -30.50 -27.12 -1.91
C VAL A 113 -31.04 -28.12 -2.95
N LEU A 114 -30.87 -29.43 -2.70
CA LEU A 114 -31.29 -30.48 -3.62
C LEU A 114 -32.78 -30.80 -3.56
N THR A 115 -33.41 -30.66 -2.38
CA THR A 115 -34.73 -31.25 -2.10
C THR A 115 -35.82 -30.25 -1.73
N ALA A 116 -35.50 -29.02 -1.32
CA ALA A 116 -36.50 -28.04 -0.88
C ALA A 116 -37.62 -27.84 -1.94
N PRO A 117 -38.91 -27.79 -1.57
CA PRO A 117 -39.99 -27.58 -2.53
C PRO A 117 -40.05 -26.13 -3.04
N ASP A 118 -39.60 -25.17 -2.23
CA ASP A 118 -39.72 -23.74 -2.46
C ASP A 118 -38.53 -22.95 -1.85
N THR A 119 -38.51 -21.64 -2.08
CA THR A 119 -37.50 -20.72 -1.53
C THR A 119 -37.66 -20.49 -0.02
N ASP A 120 -38.85 -20.72 0.54
CA ASP A 120 -39.13 -20.61 1.98
C ASP A 120 -38.38 -21.68 2.76
N ALA A 121 -38.46 -22.94 2.32
CA ALA A 121 -37.76 -24.07 2.89
C ALA A 121 -36.23 -23.92 2.76
N LEU A 122 -35.76 -23.36 1.65
CA LEU A 122 -34.32 -23.12 1.42
C LEU A 122 -33.79 -21.97 2.29
N ALA A 123 -34.55 -20.89 2.44
CA ALA A 123 -34.24 -19.79 3.35
C ALA A 123 -34.25 -20.27 4.82
N ALA A 124 -35.18 -21.15 5.20
CA ALA A 124 -35.21 -21.77 6.51
C ALA A 124 -33.98 -22.63 6.79
N ALA A 125 -33.52 -23.44 5.81
CA ALA A 125 -32.29 -24.21 5.92
C ALA A 125 -31.04 -23.31 6.07
N SER A 126 -31.00 -22.20 5.34
CA SER A 126 -29.94 -21.19 5.45
C SER A 126 -29.86 -20.60 6.87
N ARG A 127 -31.01 -20.29 7.48
CA ARG A 127 -31.08 -19.82 8.88
C ARG A 127 -30.66 -20.90 9.90
N ARG A 128 -31.11 -22.15 9.72
CA ARG A 128 -30.67 -23.27 10.59
C ARG A 128 -29.15 -23.46 10.55
N ARG A 129 -28.56 -23.38 9.36
CA ARG A 129 -27.11 -23.43 9.18
C ARG A 129 -26.37 -22.30 9.89
N ALA A 130 -26.94 -21.09 9.92
CA ALA A 130 -26.35 -19.95 10.62
C ALA A 130 -26.33 -20.13 12.15
N GLY A 131 -27.31 -20.86 12.71
CA GLY A 131 -27.40 -21.18 14.14
C GLY A 131 -26.70 -22.49 14.56
N ALA A 132 -25.97 -23.15 13.66
CA ALA A 132 -25.37 -24.46 13.92
C ALA A 132 -24.30 -24.43 15.02
N SER A 133 -24.24 -25.48 15.85
CA SER A 133 -23.27 -25.56 16.94
C SER A 133 -21.84 -25.79 16.42
N ARG A 134 -20.84 -25.58 17.28
CA ARG A 134 -19.43 -25.86 16.95
C ARG A 134 -19.19 -27.30 16.49
N TRP A 135 -20.00 -28.25 16.95
CA TRP A 135 -19.86 -29.66 16.58
C TRP A 135 -20.48 -29.96 15.21
N ASP A 136 -21.56 -29.26 14.87
CA ASP A 136 -22.24 -29.41 13.58
C ASP A 136 -21.45 -28.78 12.42
N ILE A 137 -20.58 -27.83 12.73
CA ILE A 137 -19.63 -27.25 11.77
C ILE A 137 -18.28 -27.94 11.74
N LEU A 138 -18.07 -28.95 12.60
CA LEU A 138 -16.80 -29.68 12.70
C LEU A 138 -16.93 -31.13 12.19
N LEU A 139 -17.94 -31.86 12.64
CA LEU A 139 -18.08 -33.30 12.38
C LEU A 139 -18.93 -33.57 11.15
N THR A 140 -18.57 -34.59 10.38
CA THR A 140 -19.42 -35.18 9.34
C THR A 140 -20.61 -35.95 9.96
N PRO A 141 -21.71 -36.17 9.21
CA PRO A 141 -22.82 -37.00 9.69
C PRO A 141 -22.41 -38.45 9.97
N ASP A 142 -21.67 -39.08 9.05
CA ASP A 142 -21.05 -40.38 9.27
C ASP A 142 -19.64 -40.17 9.88
N PRO A 143 -19.37 -40.69 11.08
CA PRO A 143 -18.08 -40.55 11.74
C PRO A 143 -16.88 -40.97 10.91
N ARG A 144 -17.03 -41.96 10.01
CA ARG A 144 -15.95 -42.49 9.16
C ARG A 144 -15.39 -41.43 8.22
N HIS A 145 -16.24 -40.51 7.74
CA HIS A 145 -15.84 -39.44 6.83
C HIS A 145 -15.09 -38.29 7.52
N ASN A 146 -14.97 -38.27 8.86
CA ASN A 146 -14.06 -37.33 9.53
C ASN A 146 -12.59 -37.63 9.20
N LEU A 147 -12.27 -38.84 8.75
CA LEU A 147 -10.93 -39.21 8.27
C LEU A 147 -10.69 -38.85 6.79
N ASP A 148 -11.73 -38.39 6.08
CA ASP A 148 -11.60 -37.94 4.70
C ASP A 148 -10.59 -36.78 4.60
N PRO A 149 -9.65 -36.80 3.63
CA PRO A 149 -8.67 -35.73 3.47
C PRO A 149 -9.28 -34.31 3.35
N GLU A 150 -10.51 -34.21 2.82
CA GLU A 150 -11.22 -32.95 2.64
C GLU A 150 -12.20 -32.62 3.79
N SER A 151 -12.27 -33.46 4.83
CA SER A 151 -13.11 -33.21 6.00
C SER A 151 -12.59 -32.03 6.82
N THR A 152 -13.49 -31.31 7.49
CA THR A 152 -13.11 -30.21 8.37
C THR A 152 -12.21 -30.68 9.52
N VAL A 153 -12.45 -31.87 10.07
CA VAL A 153 -11.63 -32.48 11.13
C VAL A 153 -10.21 -32.74 10.64
N ARG A 154 -10.04 -33.35 9.46
CA ARG A 154 -8.74 -33.68 8.88
C ARG A 154 -7.98 -32.40 8.49
N GLN A 155 -8.65 -31.37 7.98
CA GLN A 155 -8.06 -30.06 7.72
C GLN A 155 -7.51 -29.39 9.01
N HIS A 156 -8.23 -29.51 10.13
CA HIS A 156 -7.76 -29.02 11.43
C HIS A 156 -6.65 -29.90 12.04
N LEU A 157 -6.74 -31.23 11.89
CA LEU A 157 -5.72 -32.16 12.35
C LEU A 157 -4.44 -32.05 11.53
N ASP A 158 -4.48 -31.87 10.23
CA ASP A 158 -3.30 -31.64 9.39
C ASP A 158 -2.61 -30.33 9.71
N HIS A 159 -3.40 -29.30 10.06
CA HIS A 159 -2.86 -28.08 10.64
C HIS A 159 -2.19 -28.31 12.01
N ALA A 160 -2.69 -29.24 12.83
CA ALA A 160 -2.13 -29.53 14.15
C ALA A 160 -0.91 -30.46 14.10
N VAL A 161 -0.99 -31.51 13.29
CA VAL A 161 0.06 -32.51 13.02
C VAL A 161 1.17 -31.90 12.17
N GLY A 162 0.86 -31.03 11.21
CA GLY A 162 1.84 -30.24 10.47
C GLY A 162 2.69 -29.35 11.37
N ARG A 163 2.11 -28.78 12.45
CA ARG A 163 2.87 -28.05 13.49
C ARG A 163 3.76 -28.98 14.34
N GLY A 164 3.33 -30.21 14.59
CA GLY A 164 4.10 -31.23 15.31
C GLY A 164 5.25 -31.81 14.48
N LEU A 165 4.99 -32.17 13.22
CA LEU A 165 5.98 -32.67 12.27
C LEU A 165 6.99 -31.60 11.85
N ALA A 166 6.61 -30.31 11.79
CA ALA A 166 7.56 -29.22 11.58
C ALA A 166 8.54 -29.06 12.77
N ARG A 167 8.09 -29.32 14.01
CA ARG A 167 8.98 -29.35 15.19
C ARG A 167 9.95 -30.52 15.17
N VAL A 168 9.50 -31.69 14.72
CA VAL A 168 10.33 -32.92 14.64
C VAL A 168 11.26 -32.89 13.42
N ARG A 169 10.80 -32.40 12.26
CA ARG A 169 11.65 -32.17 11.07
C ARG A 169 12.70 -31.10 11.32
N GLY A 170 12.40 -30.07 12.11
CA GLY A 170 13.40 -29.08 12.54
C GLY A 170 14.51 -29.66 13.42
N ALA A 171 14.27 -30.77 14.12
CA ALA A 171 15.26 -31.46 14.95
C ALA A 171 16.05 -32.54 14.18
N LEU A 172 15.53 -33.01 13.03
CA LEU A 172 16.15 -34.05 12.20
C LEU A 172 16.83 -33.49 10.94
N ALA A 173 16.54 -32.25 10.52
CA ALA A 173 17.18 -31.58 9.39
C ALA A 173 18.64 -31.13 9.67
N ASP A 174 19.14 -31.27 10.90
CA ASP A 174 20.55 -31.08 11.25
C ASP A 174 21.46 -32.24 10.77
N ARG A 175 20.90 -33.28 10.14
CA ARG A 175 21.69 -34.37 9.54
C ARG A 175 21.07 -34.87 8.23
N GLY A 176 21.60 -34.40 7.12
CA GLY A 176 21.40 -35.01 5.80
C GLY A 176 20.70 -34.08 4.81
N GLY A 177 21.50 -33.36 4.02
CA GLY A 177 21.02 -32.58 2.88
C GLY A 177 20.63 -33.46 1.69
N GLN A 178 19.57 -33.06 1.01
CA GLN A 178 19.51 -32.80 -0.43
C GLN A 178 18.05 -32.49 -0.81
N LEU A 179 17.81 -31.31 -1.35
CA LEU A 179 16.55 -30.96 -2.00
C LEU A 179 16.87 -30.12 -3.24
N HIS A 180 16.62 -30.76 -4.38
CA HIS A 180 16.54 -30.26 -5.75
C HIS A 180 16.96 -28.81 -6.01
N THR A 181 18.17 -28.69 -6.52
CA THR A 181 18.70 -27.56 -7.29
C THR A 181 17.93 -27.39 -8.60
N LEU A 182 17.14 -26.31 -8.68
CA LEU A 182 17.04 -25.49 -9.89
C LEU A 182 17.69 -24.15 -9.52
N HIS A 183 19.03 -24.19 -9.43
CA HIS A 183 19.87 -23.01 -9.31
C HIS A 183 20.37 -22.72 -10.73
N ASP A 184 19.90 -21.62 -11.33
CA ASP A 184 20.79 -20.86 -12.20
C ASP A 184 21.70 -20.05 -11.27
N GLU A 185 23.01 -20.30 -11.34
CA GLU A 185 24.01 -19.67 -10.47
C GLU A 185 24.29 -18.20 -10.79
N GLU A 186 23.60 -17.56 -11.72
CA GLU A 186 24.09 -16.26 -12.23
C GLU A 186 23.66 -15.04 -11.39
N ARG A 187 22.49 -15.02 -10.71
CA ARG A 187 22.00 -13.81 -10.01
C ARG A 187 21.33 -14.11 -8.65
N PRO A 188 21.63 -13.37 -7.55
CA PRO A 188 20.99 -13.58 -6.27
C PRO A 188 19.53 -13.17 -6.35
N ARG A 189 18.67 -13.92 -5.67
CA ARG A 189 17.26 -13.61 -5.56
C ARG A 189 17.01 -12.61 -4.44
N VAL A 190 16.42 -11.48 -4.79
CA VAL A 190 16.06 -10.41 -3.85
C VAL A 190 14.54 -10.33 -3.75
N LEU A 191 14.01 -10.51 -2.54
CA LEU A 191 12.60 -10.28 -2.26
C LEU A 191 12.39 -8.84 -1.80
N VAL A 192 11.69 -8.03 -2.60
CA VAL A 192 11.20 -6.71 -2.20
C VAL A 192 9.82 -6.89 -1.54
N LEU A 193 9.77 -6.72 -0.23
CA LEU A 193 8.58 -6.92 0.60
C LEU A 193 8.01 -5.56 1.03
N SER A 194 6.72 -5.32 0.75
CA SER A 194 6.00 -4.13 1.20
C SER A 194 4.54 -4.47 1.54
N PHE A 195 3.97 -3.79 2.54
CA PHE A 195 2.54 -3.82 2.82
C PHE A 195 1.81 -2.58 2.26
N SER A 196 2.34 -1.98 1.19
CA SER A 196 1.66 -1.01 0.31
C SER A 196 1.20 -1.66 -1.00
N PRO A 197 0.23 -1.05 -1.72
CA PRO A 197 -0.05 -1.42 -3.11
C PRO A 197 1.15 -1.05 -4.01
N ILE A 198 1.97 -2.05 -4.33
CA ILE A 198 3.30 -1.85 -4.95
C ILE A 198 3.19 -1.10 -6.28
N ALA A 199 2.15 -1.38 -7.07
CA ALA A 199 1.92 -0.74 -8.36
C ALA A 199 1.74 0.80 -8.29
N SER A 200 1.47 1.35 -7.11
CA SER A 200 1.36 2.80 -6.87
C SER A 200 2.45 3.36 -5.95
N ASP A 201 3.37 2.52 -5.47
CA ASP A 201 4.41 2.92 -4.53
C ASP A 201 5.68 3.32 -5.29
N ALA A 202 5.87 4.62 -5.49
CA ALA A 202 6.98 5.15 -6.27
C ALA A 202 8.35 4.75 -5.70
N ARG A 203 8.49 4.57 -4.38
CA ARG A 203 9.77 4.22 -3.76
C ARG A 203 10.09 2.74 -3.97
N VAL A 204 9.11 1.87 -3.78
CA VAL A 204 9.25 0.43 -4.03
C VAL A 204 9.47 0.15 -5.52
N LEU A 205 8.76 0.83 -6.43
CA LEU A 205 8.96 0.71 -7.87
C LEU A 205 10.37 1.14 -8.30
N LYS A 206 10.93 2.18 -7.67
CA LYS A 206 12.34 2.56 -7.88
C LYS A 206 13.29 1.47 -7.43
N GLN A 207 13.10 0.90 -6.25
CA GLN A 207 13.92 -0.23 -5.78
C GLN A 207 13.87 -1.41 -6.76
N VAL A 208 12.67 -1.80 -7.21
CA VAL A 208 12.51 -2.88 -8.20
C VAL A 208 13.32 -2.60 -9.45
N ARG A 209 13.18 -1.41 -10.04
CA ARG A 209 13.90 -1.02 -11.26
C ARG A 209 15.41 -1.09 -11.12
N HIS A 210 15.95 -0.49 -10.04
CA HIS A 210 17.41 -0.45 -9.82
C HIS A 210 17.99 -1.82 -9.48
N LEU A 211 17.27 -2.64 -8.72
CA LEU A 211 17.71 -3.98 -8.35
C LEU A 211 17.59 -4.97 -9.53
N SER A 212 16.59 -4.83 -10.40
CA SER A 212 16.39 -5.71 -11.56
C SER A 212 17.54 -5.66 -12.57
N GLY A 213 18.45 -4.66 -12.50
CA GLY A 213 19.68 -4.64 -13.28
C GLY A 213 20.75 -5.63 -12.80
N GLY A 214 20.74 -6.03 -11.52
CA GLY A 214 21.77 -6.89 -10.91
C GLY A 214 21.26 -8.17 -10.23
N PHE A 215 19.95 -8.26 -9.97
CA PHE A 215 19.35 -9.31 -9.14
C PHE A 215 18.11 -9.92 -9.79
N ASP A 216 17.78 -11.14 -9.36
CA ASP A 216 16.48 -11.75 -9.64
C ASP A 216 15.46 -11.20 -8.64
N VAL A 217 14.80 -10.12 -9.02
CA VAL A 217 13.86 -9.42 -8.15
C VAL A 217 12.53 -10.14 -8.13
N VAL A 218 12.10 -10.52 -6.92
CA VAL A 218 10.75 -11.01 -6.60
C VAL A 218 10.09 -9.96 -5.72
N THR A 219 8.80 -9.71 -5.91
CA THR A 219 8.05 -8.78 -5.06
C THR A 219 6.99 -9.51 -4.23
N CYS A 220 6.69 -9.00 -3.04
CA CYS A 220 5.57 -9.46 -2.23
C CYS A 220 4.88 -8.26 -1.57
N GLY A 221 3.58 -8.11 -1.80
CA GLY A 221 2.79 -7.00 -1.29
C GLY A 221 1.40 -6.97 -1.91
N TYR A 222 0.69 -5.85 -1.76
CA TYR A 222 -0.66 -5.67 -2.31
C TYR A 222 -0.63 -5.18 -3.76
N GLY A 223 -1.76 -5.33 -4.45
CA GLY A 223 -1.91 -4.90 -5.84
C GLY A 223 -1.20 -5.79 -6.86
N PRO A 224 -1.28 -5.44 -8.16
CA PRO A 224 -0.74 -6.27 -9.23
C PRO A 224 0.80 -6.27 -9.26
N ALA A 225 1.35 -7.24 -9.98
CA ALA A 225 2.79 -7.36 -10.20
C ALA A 225 3.35 -6.10 -10.88
N PRO A 226 4.42 -5.49 -10.34
CA PRO A 226 5.12 -4.41 -11.01
C PRO A 226 5.91 -4.93 -12.22
N GLU A 227 6.18 -4.07 -13.19
CA GLU A 227 6.98 -4.42 -14.37
C GLU A 227 8.42 -4.77 -14.00
N GLY A 228 9.03 -5.70 -14.75
CA GLY A 228 10.45 -6.05 -14.62
C GLY A 228 10.80 -6.98 -13.45
N VAL A 229 9.82 -7.58 -12.78
CA VAL A 229 10.05 -8.61 -11.74
C VAL A 229 10.03 -10.02 -12.31
N THR A 230 10.82 -10.92 -11.72
CA THR A 230 10.86 -12.35 -12.06
C THR A 230 9.65 -13.12 -11.52
N ALA A 231 9.12 -12.69 -10.38
CA ALA A 231 7.90 -13.20 -9.79
C ALA A 231 7.26 -12.17 -8.86
N HIS A 232 5.96 -12.33 -8.62
CA HIS A 232 5.20 -11.51 -7.70
C HIS A 232 4.29 -12.37 -6.83
N VAL A 233 4.34 -12.14 -5.52
CA VAL A 233 3.52 -12.82 -4.51
C VAL A 233 2.52 -11.80 -3.99
N GLN A 234 1.38 -11.71 -4.68
CA GLN A 234 0.31 -10.78 -4.33
C GLN A 234 -0.40 -11.24 -3.05
N VAL A 235 -0.33 -10.42 -2.01
CA VAL A 235 -1.18 -10.55 -0.83
C VAL A 235 -2.60 -10.16 -1.24
N PRO A 236 -3.63 -10.98 -0.94
CA PRO A 236 -5.02 -10.62 -1.30
C PRO A 236 -5.40 -9.28 -0.71
N ASP A 237 -5.96 -8.40 -1.55
CA ASP A 237 -6.22 -6.98 -1.23
C ASP A 237 -7.26 -6.82 -0.11
N GLU A 238 -8.06 -7.86 0.17
CA GLU A 238 -9.02 -7.86 1.28
C GLU A 238 -8.37 -8.08 2.65
N LEU A 239 -7.14 -8.58 2.70
CA LEU A 239 -6.43 -8.83 3.96
C LEU A 239 -5.78 -7.57 4.48
N ARG A 240 -6.25 -7.08 5.61
CA ARG A 240 -5.68 -5.88 6.26
C ARG A 240 -4.72 -6.22 7.39
N ASN A 241 -3.68 -5.42 7.52
CA ASN A 241 -2.73 -5.47 8.63
C ASN A 241 -3.20 -4.56 9.78
N GLU A 242 -4.41 -4.81 10.27
CA GLU A 242 -4.96 -4.08 11.42
C GLU A 242 -4.41 -4.66 12.73
N LEU A 243 -4.00 -3.77 13.64
CA LEU A 243 -3.51 -4.15 14.96
C LEU A 243 -4.69 -4.47 15.90
N ASP A 244 -4.62 -5.63 16.57
CA ASP A 244 -5.58 -5.96 17.62
C ASP A 244 -5.35 -5.08 18.85
N GLY A 245 -6.26 -4.13 19.07
CA GLY A 245 -6.18 -3.18 20.19
C GLY A 245 -6.14 -3.82 21.58
N ARG A 246 -6.70 -5.02 21.76
CA ARG A 246 -6.63 -5.76 23.04
C ARG A 246 -5.22 -6.28 23.28
N LEU A 247 -4.60 -6.85 22.25
CA LEU A 247 -3.21 -7.34 22.32
C LEU A 247 -2.21 -6.19 22.48
N ILE A 248 -2.44 -5.07 21.79
CA ILE A 248 -1.65 -3.83 21.96
C ILE A 248 -1.76 -3.32 23.39
N THR A 249 -2.98 -3.22 23.94
CA THR A 249 -3.20 -2.76 25.32
C THR A 249 -2.56 -3.70 26.35
N ALA A 250 -2.63 -5.02 26.12
CA ALA A 250 -1.97 -6.02 26.96
C ALA A 250 -0.45 -6.10 26.74
N ARG A 251 0.13 -5.27 25.87
CA ARG A 251 1.54 -5.31 25.44
C ARG A 251 2.00 -6.69 24.92
N ALA A 252 1.06 -7.49 24.42
CA ALA A 252 1.32 -8.77 23.78
C ALA A 252 1.80 -8.56 22.34
N TYR A 253 2.81 -7.72 22.14
CA TYR A 253 3.26 -7.24 20.83
C TYR A 253 3.64 -8.33 19.83
N PRO A 254 4.32 -9.43 20.21
CA PRO A 254 4.54 -10.54 19.29
C PRO A 254 3.24 -11.15 18.76
N ALA A 255 2.23 -11.28 19.62
CA ALA A 255 0.92 -11.81 19.25
C ALA A 255 0.14 -10.80 18.39
N ALA A 256 0.18 -9.51 18.75
CA ALA A 256 -0.42 -8.43 17.95
C ALA A 256 0.14 -8.42 16.52
N TYR A 257 1.48 -8.52 16.38
CA TYR A 257 2.13 -8.59 15.07
C TYR A 257 1.68 -9.81 14.26
N LEU A 258 1.70 -11.01 14.87
CA LEU A 258 1.30 -12.26 14.23
C LEU A 258 -0.22 -12.38 14.01
N ALA A 259 -1.02 -11.50 14.59
CA ALA A 259 -2.47 -11.47 14.38
C ALA A 259 -2.86 -10.76 13.07
N GLN A 260 -1.94 -9.99 12.47
CA GLN A 260 -2.18 -9.28 11.22
C GLN A 260 -2.40 -10.24 10.05
N ALA A 261 -3.43 -9.98 9.24
CA ALA A 261 -3.89 -10.93 8.24
C ALA A 261 -2.89 -11.11 7.09
N GLY A 262 -2.32 -10.03 6.58
CA GLY A 262 -1.29 -10.04 5.54
C GLY A 262 -0.03 -10.78 6.01
N VAL A 263 0.46 -10.47 7.21
CA VAL A 263 1.62 -11.16 7.82
C VAL A 263 1.39 -12.68 7.88
N ARG A 264 0.24 -13.14 8.38
CA ARG A 264 -0.05 -14.58 8.44
C ARG A 264 -0.17 -15.21 7.06
N TRP A 265 -0.74 -14.49 6.11
CA TRP A 265 -0.88 -14.97 4.75
C TRP A 265 0.49 -15.15 4.10
N VAL A 266 1.39 -14.17 4.20
CA VAL A 266 2.75 -14.29 3.64
C VAL A 266 3.51 -15.45 4.29
N LEU A 267 3.46 -15.60 5.62
CA LEU A 267 4.11 -16.72 6.32
C LEU A 267 3.61 -18.11 5.90
N ARG A 268 2.40 -18.21 5.34
CA ARG A 268 1.82 -19.48 4.84
C ARG A 268 2.15 -19.74 3.38
N ASN A 269 2.37 -18.69 2.58
CA ASN A 269 2.51 -18.78 1.13
C ASN A 269 3.95 -18.57 0.66
N LEU A 270 4.82 -17.97 1.47
CA LEU A 270 6.23 -17.79 1.17
C LEU A 270 7.09 -18.70 2.07
N PRO A 271 7.87 -19.64 1.50
CA PRO A 271 8.72 -20.50 2.31
C PRO A 271 9.89 -19.73 2.93
N ALA A 272 10.37 -20.20 4.08
CA ALA A 272 11.60 -19.68 4.66
C ALA A 272 12.81 -20.02 3.75
N GLY A 273 13.77 -19.11 3.63
CA GLY A 273 14.94 -19.27 2.76
C GLY A 273 14.66 -19.15 1.26
N ALA A 274 13.49 -18.62 0.88
CA ALA A 274 13.09 -18.45 -0.53
C ALA A 274 13.86 -17.37 -1.30
N ALA A 275 14.61 -16.52 -0.60
CA ALA A 275 15.40 -15.43 -1.16
C ALA A 275 16.77 -15.37 -0.47
N ASP A 276 17.77 -14.84 -1.19
CA ASP A 276 19.09 -14.59 -0.65
C ASP A 276 19.07 -13.32 0.22
N VAL A 277 18.38 -12.27 -0.24
CA VAL A 277 18.17 -11.01 0.51
C VAL A 277 16.68 -10.67 0.53
N VAL A 278 16.17 -10.16 1.67
CA VAL A 278 14.86 -9.48 1.71
C VAL A 278 15.08 -7.99 1.92
N VAL A 279 14.56 -7.16 1.02
CA VAL A 279 14.41 -5.70 1.20
C VAL A 279 13.03 -5.47 1.83
N ALA A 280 13.01 -5.12 3.12
CA ALA A 280 11.80 -4.85 3.87
C ALA A 280 11.49 -3.36 3.84
N ASN A 281 10.44 -2.97 3.13
CA ASN A 281 9.97 -1.59 3.10
C ASN A 281 9.05 -1.33 4.28
N ASP A 282 9.41 -0.32 5.06
CA ASP A 282 8.78 0.09 6.31
C ASP A 282 8.88 -0.91 7.47
N LEU A 283 8.66 -0.37 8.67
CA LEU A 283 8.95 -1.07 9.93
C LEU A 283 8.08 -2.32 10.13
N ASP A 284 6.88 -2.35 9.58
CA ASP A 284 5.95 -3.47 9.70
C ASP A 284 6.35 -4.70 8.85
N ALA A 285 7.10 -4.51 7.77
CA ALA A 285 7.66 -5.58 6.96
C ALA A 285 8.88 -6.26 7.63
N VAL A 286 9.64 -5.54 8.45
CA VAL A 286 10.92 -6.02 9.03
C VAL A 286 10.79 -7.34 9.83
N PRO A 287 9.84 -7.50 10.78
CA PRO A 287 9.76 -8.72 11.56
C PRO A 287 9.31 -9.94 10.73
N LEU A 288 8.62 -9.74 9.61
CA LEU A 288 8.27 -10.77 8.65
C LEU A 288 9.48 -11.14 7.81
N ALA A 289 10.20 -10.17 7.27
CA ALA A 289 11.43 -10.39 6.52
C ALA A 289 12.44 -11.26 7.30
N LEU A 290 12.65 -10.96 8.59
CA LEU A 290 13.52 -11.76 9.46
C LEU A 290 12.97 -13.18 9.72
N ARG A 291 11.64 -13.36 9.76
CA ARG A 291 11.00 -14.68 9.92
C ARG A 291 11.06 -15.53 8.66
N LEU A 292 11.15 -14.90 7.48
CA LEU A 292 11.38 -15.58 6.22
C LEU A 292 12.80 -16.13 6.10
N ARG A 293 13.72 -15.81 7.03
CA ARG A 293 15.09 -16.36 7.10
C ARG A 293 15.80 -16.35 5.74
N PRO A 294 15.99 -15.18 5.11
CA PRO A 294 16.81 -15.08 3.91
C PRO A 294 18.20 -15.67 4.15
N ARG A 295 18.81 -16.20 3.09
CA ARG A 295 20.10 -16.91 3.20
C ARG A 295 21.24 -15.98 3.60
N ALA A 296 21.20 -14.72 3.17
CA ALA A 296 22.25 -13.73 3.43
C ALA A 296 21.81 -12.68 4.45
N GLY A 297 20.64 -12.05 4.29
CA GLY A 297 20.17 -11.08 5.28
C GLY A 297 18.95 -10.25 4.90
N VAL A 298 18.61 -9.31 5.79
CA VAL A 298 17.51 -8.35 5.59
C VAL A 298 18.09 -6.95 5.49
N HIS A 299 17.71 -6.22 4.43
CA HIS A 299 17.87 -4.78 4.31
C HIS A 299 16.55 -4.11 4.69
N ALA A 300 16.51 -3.32 5.75
CA ALA A 300 15.32 -2.54 6.11
C ALA A 300 15.41 -1.14 5.47
N ASP A 301 14.35 -0.69 4.81
CA ASP A 301 14.24 0.66 4.26
C ASP A 301 13.03 1.37 4.89
N LEU A 302 13.30 2.32 5.79
CA LEU A 302 12.30 3.00 6.61
C LEU A 302 11.96 4.37 6.03
N HIS A 303 10.69 4.62 5.68
CA HIS A 303 10.33 5.84 4.94
C HIS A 303 10.02 7.03 5.86
N GLU A 304 9.90 6.78 7.16
CA GLU A 304 9.61 7.75 8.21
C GLU A 304 10.26 7.34 9.53
N TYR A 305 10.29 8.25 10.51
CA TYR A 305 10.58 7.91 11.90
C TYR A 305 9.33 7.35 12.59
N PHE A 306 9.17 6.03 12.50
CA PHE A 306 8.01 5.30 13.00
C PHE A 306 7.67 5.53 14.49
N PRO A 307 8.62 5.62 15.44
CA PRO A 307 8.29 5.84 16.85
C PRO A 307 7.49 7.11 17.15
N ARG A 308 7.61 8.14 16.30
CA ARG A 308 6.84 9.40 16.41
C ARG A 308 5.87 9.59 15.24
N LEU A 309 5.51 8.49 14.58
CA LEU A 309 4.43 8.53 13.59
C LEU A 309 3.14 8.97 14.29
N HIS A 310 2.38 9.87 13.68
CA HIS A 310 1.13 10.41 14.24
C HIS A 310 1.26 11.00 15.65
N GLU A 311 2.38 11.66 15.96
CA GLU A 311 2.60 12.23 17.29
C GLU A 311 1.64 13.36 17.67
N GLU A 312 0.98 13.96 16.68
CA GLU A 312 -0.13 14.89 16.87
C GLU A 312 -1.35 14.22 17.54
N HIS A 313 -1.42 12.89 17.55
CA HIS A 313 -2.50 12.12 18.15
C HIS A 313 -2.06 11.47 19.47
N GLU A 314 -2.44 12.06 20.61
CA GLU A 314 -2.04 11.53 21.93
C GLU A 314 -2.43 10.06 22.17
N ALA A 315 -3.60 9.64 21.67
CA ALA A 315 -4.05 8.26 21.80
C ALA A 315 -3.14 7.29 21.04
N TRP A 316 -2.60 7.71 19.89
CA TRP A 316 -1.60 6.96 19.15
C TRP A 316 -0.29 6.87 19.94
N MET A 317 0.20 8.01 20.43
CA MET A 317 1.44 8.05 21.22
C MET A 317 1.38 7.20 22.49
N ARG A 318 0.22 7.12 23.14
CA ARG A 318 0.05 6.26 24.33
C ARG A 318 -0.05 4.77 24.00
N ARG A 319 -0.59 4.39 22.84
CA ARG A 319 -0.95 2.98 22.54
C ARG A 319 -0.08 2.33 21.48
N ILE A 320 0.17 3.01 20.36
CA ILE A 320 0.82 2.44 19.17
C ILE A 320 2.32 2.77 19.14
N SER A 321 2.72 3.97 19.52
CA SER A 321 4.15 4.35 19.55
C SER A 321 5.01 3.38 20.38
N PRO A 322 4.60 2.90 21.58
CA PRO A 322 5.37 1.90 22.33
C PRO A 322 5.54 0.56 21.60
N TYR A 323 4.57 0.18 20.76
CA TYR A 323 4.66 -0.99 19.90
C TYR A 323 5.66 -0.77 18.76
N GLN A 324 5.66 0.41 18.13
CA GLN A 324 6.65 0.78 17.11
C GLN A 324 8.07 0.84 17.68
N GLU A 325 8.25 1.45 18.85
CA GLU A 325 9.53 1.42 19.56
C GLU A 325 10.00 -0.01 19.87
N TRP A 326 9.06 -0.88 20.30
CA TRP A 326 9.37 -2.29 20.53
C TRP A 326 9.82 -2.99 19.25
N LEU A 327 9.17 -2.71 18.11
CA LEU A 327 9.60 -3.23 16.81
C LEU A 327 11.02 -2.76 16.47
N CYS A 328 11.29 -1.47 16.60
CA CYS A 328 12.61 -0.89 16.36
C CYS A 328 13.70 -1.57 17.20
N ARG A 329 13.54 -1.55 18.54
CA ARG A 329 14.50 -2.14 19.49
C ARG A 329 14.71 -3.63 19.25
N ARG A 330 13.66 -4.37 18.89
CA ARG A 330 13.71 -5.84 18.79
C ARG A 330 14.28 -6.33 17.46
N PHE A 331 14.01 -5.62 16.36
CA PHE A 331 14.24 -6.13 15.01
C PHE A 331 15.26 -5.35 14.20
N LEU A 332 15.41 -4.04 14.35
CA LEU A 332 16.38 -3.27 13.55
C LEU A 332 17.84 -3.72 13.79
N PRO A 333 18.30 -4.00 15.04
CA PRO A 333 19.66 -4.52 15.27
C PRO A 333 19.94 -5.90 14.65
N ARG A 334 18.92 -6.57 14.09
CA ARG A 334 19.04 -7.88 13.44
C ARG A 334 19.05 -7.78 11.92
N CYS A 335 18.81 -6.61 11.37
CA CYS A 335 18.94 -6.34 9.94
C CYS A 335 20.44 -6.26 9.59
N ALA A 336 20.78 -6.74 8.40
CA ALA A 336 22.15 -6.64 7.89
C ALA A 336 22.48 -5.21 7.41
N ALA A 337 21.46 -4.46 7.02
CA ALA A 337 21.54 -3.04 6.70
C ALA A 337 20.21 -2.35 7.00
N VAL A 338 20.27 -1.05 7.33
CA VAL A 338 19.10 -0.19 7.50
C VAL A 338 19.32 1.10 6.72
N THR A 339 18.31 1.55 5.96
CA THR A 339 18.31 2.84 5.29
C THR A 339 17.05 3.64 5.62
N THR A 340 17.15 4.96 5.48
CA THR A 340 16.02 5.88 5.58
C THR A 340 16.15 7.05 4.60
N VAL A 341 15.26 8.03 4.69
CA VAL A 341 15.05 9.08 3.65
C VAL A 341 15.84 10.37 3.88
N SER A 342 16.28 10.64 5.11
CA SER A 342 16.99 11.89 5.46
C SER A 342 18.02 11.68 6.58
N HIS A 343 19.00 12.60 6.69
CA HIS A 343 20.10 12.46 7.64
C HIS A 343 19.62 12.56 9.08
N ARG A 344 18.78 13.54 9.42
CA ARG A 344 18.28 13.70 10.77
C ARG A 344 17.42 12.51 11.24
N ILE A 345 16.67 11.86 10.34
CA ILE A 345 15.94 10.63 10.68
C ILE A 345 16.92 9.48 10.92
N ALA A 346 17.99 9.36 10.13
CA ALA A 346 19.03 8.35 10.32
C ALA A 346 19.74 8.52 11.66
N GLU A 347 20.12 9.75 12.02
CA GLU A 347 20.70 10.10 13.33
C GLU A 347 19.77 9.73 14.47
N GLU A 348 18.48 10.08 14.37
CA GLU A 348 17.50 9.75 15.42
C GLU A 348 17.36 8.24 15.62
N TYR A 349 17.35 7.45 14.53
CA TYR A 349 17.36 5.99 14.65
C TYR A 349 18.65 5.47 15.30
N ALA A 350 19.81 6.05 14.96
CA ALA A 350 21.09 5.66 15.52
C ALA A 350 21.17 5.99 17.02
N GLU A 351 20.77 7.20 17.42
CA GLU A 351 20.74 7.68 18.81
C GLU A 351 19.80 6.83 19.68
N GLN A 352 18.60 6.50 19.18
CA GLN A 352 17.57 5.84 19.97
C GLN A 352 17.68 4.30 20.00
N PHE A 353 18.26 3.69 18.97
CA PHE A 353 18.29 2.23 18.82
C PHE A 353 19.68 1.62 18.61
N GLY A 354 20.74 2.45 18.52
CA GLY A 354 22.12 1.97 18.38
C GLY A 354 22.37 1.22 17.08
N VAL A 355 21.69 1.60 16.00
CA VAL A 355 21.83 0.99 14.67
C VAL A 355 22.46 1.97 13.69
N GLU A 356 23.36 1.48 12.84
CA GLU A 356 23.87 2.27 11.72
C GLU A 356 22.78 2.37 10.63
N VAL A 357 22.46 3.60 10.22
CA VAL A 357 21.40 3.87 9.23
C VAL A 357 21.97 4.69 8.09
N GLY A 358 21.91 4.13 6.87
CA GLY A 358 22.25 4.84 5.65
C GLY A 358 21.12 5.74 5.15
N VAL A 359 21.43 6.71 4.30
CA VAL A 359 20.43 7.60 3.70
C VAL A 359 20.29 7.32 2.21
N VAL A 360 19.07 7.01 1.78
CA VAL A 360 18.64 6.97 0.38
C VAL A 360 17.44 7.90 0.22
N THR A 361 17.71 9.06 -0.34
CA THR A 361 16.72 10.13 -0.52
C THR A 361 15.59 9.71 -1.46
N ASN A 362 14.48 10.44 -1.43
CA ASN A 362 13.36 10.15 -2.32
C ASN A 362 13.50 10.88 -3.67
N ALA A 363 14.69 10.78 -4.26
CA ALA A 363 15.07 11.48 -5.48
C ALA A 363 14.19 11.14 -6.68
N ALA A 364 14.06 12.13 -7.57
CA ALA A 364 13.29 12.04 -8.81
C ALA A 364 14.15 11.47 -9.95
N PRO A 365 13.55 10.78 -10.95
CA PRO A 365 14.27 10.32 -12.13
C PRO A 365 15.04 11.46 -12.81
N TRP A 366 16.23 11.15 -13.34
CA TRP A 366 16.99 12.13 -14.11
C TRP A 366 16.19 12.57 -15.34
N ALA A 367 16.13 13.89 -15.57
CA ALA A 367 15.52 14.47 -16.76
C ALA A 367 16.58 15.20 -17.60
N ASP A 368 16.61 14.89 -18.89
CA ASP A 368 17.46 15.55 -19.89
C ASP A 368 16.86 16.91 -20.29
N LEU A 369 17.03 17.90 -19.42
CA LEU A 369 16.48 19.24 -19.58
C LEU A 369 17.56 20.30 -19.36
N ALA A 370 17.39 21.42 -20.06
CA ALA A 370 18.17 22.63 -19.85
C ALA A 370 17.38 23.64 -18.99
N PRO A 371 18.07 24.54 -18.26
CA PRO A 371 17.43 25.71 -17.66
C PRO A 371 16.71 26.55 -18.71
N GLY A 372 15.43 26.85 -18.49
CA GLY A 372 14.71 27.84 -19.29
C GLY A 372 15.11 29.28 -18.92
N PRO A 373 14.82 30.28 -19.78
CA PRO A 373 14.99 31.69 -19.42
C PRO A 373 14.15 32.04 -18.18
N VAL A 374 14.56 33.07 -17.45
CA VAL A 374 13.80 33.57 -16.30
C VAL A 374 12.63 34.44 -16.76
N GLY A 375 11.44 34.21 -16.23
CA GLY A 375 10.24 34.97 -16.56
C GLY A 375 10.21 36.39 -15.97
N SER A 376 9.36 37.24 -16.56
CA SER A 376 8.86 38.49 -15.96
C SER A 376 7.36 38.57 -16.26
N PRO A 377 6.49 38.39 -15.25
CA PRO A 377 6.79 38.11 -13.83
C PRO A 377 7.57 36.81 -13.60
N LEU A 378 8.25 36.71 -12.46
CA LEU A 378 8.87 35.45 -12.00
C LEU A 378 7.76 34.42 -11.73
N ARG A 379 7.93 33.22 -12.28
CA ARG A 379 6.90 32.18 -12.25
C ARG A 379 7.21 31.15 -11.16
N LEU A 380 6.51 31.24 -10.04
CA LEU A 380 6.62 30.30 -8.92
C LEU A 380 5.65 29.14 -9.12
N VAL A 381 6.02 27.95 -8.65
CA VAL A 381 5.17 26.76 -8.76
C VAL A 381 5.21 25.89 -7.52
N HIS A 382 4.07 25.30 -7.17
CA HIS A 382 3.99 24.20 -6.22
C HIS A 382 3.18 23.04 -6.78
N SER A 383 3.75 21.84 -6.75
CA SER A 383 3.05 20.60 -7.13
C SER A 383 2.89 19.66 -5.94
N GLY A 384 1.74 19.01 -5.76
CA GLY A 384 1.59 17.94 -4.76
C GLY A 384 0.17 17.65 -4.29
N ALA A 385 0.07 16.81 -3.26
CA ALA A 385 -1.22 16.49 -2.63
C ALA A 385 -1.84 17.68 -1.90
N CYS A 386 -3.10 17.98 -2.21
CA CYS A 386 -3.92 18.98 -1.52
C CYS A 386 -4.35 18.45 -0.16
N LEU A 387 -3.53 18.68 0.86
CA LEU A 387 -3.78 18.25 2.23
C LEU A 387 -3.74 19.44 3.18
N ARG A 388 -4.71 19.52 4.09
CA ARG A 388 -4.84 20.65 5.02
C ARG A 388 -3.64 20.77 5.96
N ASN A 389 -3.08 19.65 6.41
CA ASN A 389 -1.90 19.62 7.28
C ASN A 389 -0.58 20.05 6.60
N ARG A 390 -0.63 20.47 5.33
CA ARG A 390 0.50 21.06 4.59
C ARG A 390 0.41 22.58 4.48
N ASP A 391 -0.64 23.18 5.04
CA ASP A 391 -0.88 24.63 5.06
C ASP A 391 -0.61 25.34 3.72
N LEU A 392 -1.08 24.76 2.62
CA LEU A 392 -0.87 25.30 1.25
C LEU A 392 -1.36 26.75 1.07
N HIS A 393 -2.32 27.17 1.89
CA HIS A 393 -2.85 28.53 1.96
C HIS A 393 -1.78 29.56 2.36
N VAL A 394 -0.78 29.15 3.15
CA VAL A 394 0.36 30.01 3.52
C VAL A 394 1.13 30.45 2.28
N MET A 395 1.36 29.55 1.32
CA MET A 395 2.06 29.90 0.08
C MET A 395 1.23 30.86 -0.78
N VAL A 396 -0.10 30.66 -0.84
CA VAL A 396 -1.03 31.55 -1.55
C VAL A 396 -1.00 32.95 -0.93
N GLU A 397 -1.19 33.04 0.38
CA GLU A 397 -1.19 34.30 1.12
C GLU A 397 0.16 35.02 1.01
N ALA A 398 1.26 34.29 1.08
CA ALA A 398 2.61 34.84 0.98
C ALA A 398 2.89 35.47 -0.39
N VAL A 399 2.54 34.77 -1.48
CA VAL A 399 2.78 35.30 -2.83
C VAL A 399 1.86 36.48 -3.14
N VAL A 400 0.59 36.41 -2.72
CA VAL A 400 -0.34 37.56 -2.86
C VAL A 400 0.17 38.78 -2.09
N ARG A 401 0.67 38.58 -0.88
CA ARG A 401 1.30 39.65 -0.09
C ARG A 401 2.52 40.22 -0.81
N ALA A 402 3.45 39.38 -1.24
CA ALA A 402 4.66 39.83 -1.93
C ALA A 402 4.34 40.61 -3.20
N ALA A 403 3.35 40.16 -3.99
CA ALA A 403 2.88 40.89 -5.16
C ALA A 403 2.26 42.25 -4.79
N GLY A 404 1.44 42.30 -3.73
CA GLY A 404 0.89 43.55 -3.19
C GLY A 404 1.96 44.53 -2.68
N ASP A 405 3.09 44.00 -2.20
CA ASP A 405 4.26 44.76 -1.77
C ASP A 405 5.19 45.15 -2.95
N GLY A 406 4.82 44.82 -4.19
CA GLY A 406 5.48 45.25 -5.43
C GLY A 406 6.38 44.22 -6.11
N ALA A 407 6.39 42.96 -5.66
CA ALA A 407 7.14 41.90 -6.34
C ALA A 407 6.44 41.47 -7.65
N ASP A 408 7.18 41.41 -8.76
CA ASP A 408 6.67 40.96 -10.07
C ASP A 408 6.68 39.42 -10.14
N VAL A 409 5.69 38.78 -9.50
CA VAL A 409 5.64 37.32 -9.28
C VAL A 409 4.25 36.73 -9.53
N THR A 410 4.19 35.46 -9.98
CA THR A 410 2.96 34.65 -10.02
C THR A 410 3.17 33.29 -9.36
N LEU A 411 2.11 32.65 -8.88
CA LEU A 411 2.14 31.29 -8.31
C LEU A 411 1.16 30.36 -9.00
N ASP A 412 1.67 29.23 -9.47
CA ASP A 412 0.87 28.16 -10.06
C ASP A 412 0.85 26.94 -9.15
N LEU A 413 -0.33 26.35 -8.98
CA LEU A 413 -0.55 25.20 -8.09
C LEU A 413 -1.04 24.00 -8.89
N TYR A 414 -0.27 22.91 -8.91
CA TYR A 414 -0.66 21.61 -9.47
C TYR A 414 -1.02 20.64 -8.35
N LEU A 415 -2.30 20.53 -8.02
CA LEU A 415 -2.74 19.87 -6.80
C LEU A 415 -3.59 18.62 -7.07
N THR A 416 -3.21 17.47 -6.50
CA THR A 416 -4.10 16.30 -6.50
C THR A 416 -5.23 16.51 -5.47
N PRO A 417 -6.48 16.14 -5.80
CA PRO A 417 -7.67 16.49 -5.00
C PRO A 417 -7.88 15.57 -3.78
N ASN A 418 -6.88 15.50 -2.88
CA ASN A 418 -6.95 14.66 -1.67
C ASN A 418 -7.93 15.19 -0.61
N ASP A 419 -8.11 16.52 -0.55
CA ASP A 419 -9.16 17.20 0.20
C ASP A 419 -9.91 18.15 -0.76
N PRO A 420 -11.03 17.70 -1.36
CA PRO A 420 -11.79 18.51 -2.31
C PRO A 420 -12.32 19.82 -1.72
N GLY A 421 -12.68 19.83 -0.43
CA GLY A 421 -13.16 21.02 0.25
C GLY A 421 -12.05 22.05 0.43
N TYR A 422 -10.85 21.61 0.80
CA TYR A 422 -9.69 22.49 0.87
C TYR A 422 -9.24 22.97 -0.51
N LEU A 423 -9.29 22.11 -1.53
CA LEU A 423 -8.98 22.50 -2.91
C LEU A 423 -9.92 23.60 -3.41
N GLN A 424 -11.22 23.53 -3.08
CA GLN A 424 -12.18 24.58 -3.41
C GLN A 424 -11.84 25.91 -2.71
N GLN A 425 -11.41 25.86 -1.45
CA GLN A 425 -10.95 27.05 -0.72
C GLN A 425 -9.74 27.70 -1.41
N LEU A 426 -8.75 26.90 -1.81
CA LEU A 426 -7.57 27.38 -2.54
C LEU A 426 -7.94 27.96 -3.92
N ARG A 427 -8.88 27.34 -4.65
CA ARG A 427 -9.40 27.88 -5.92
C ARG A 427 -10.11 29.22 -5.72
N ALA A 428 -10.90 29.36 -4.66
CA ALA A 428 -11.57 30.63 -4.33
C ALA A 428 -10.55 31.73 -3.98
N ALA A 429 -9.52 31.39 -3.19
CA ALA A 429 -8.43 32.31 -2.87
C ALA A 429 -7.62 32.71 -4.12
N ALA A 430 -7.40 31.78 -5.04
CA ALA A 430 -6.75 32.06 -6.32
C ALA A 430 -7.58 33.03 -7.19
N VAL A 431 -8.90 32.84 -7.28
CA VAL A 431 -9.79 33.80 -7.98
C VAL A 431 -9.74 35.19 -7.33
N ALA A 432 -9.73 35.25 -6.00
CA ALA A 432 -9.63 36.51 -5.26
C ALA A 432 -8.26 37.22 -5.40
N SER A 433 -7.25 36.53 -5.90
CA SER A 433 -5.90 37.08 -6.10
C SER A 433 -5.73 37.89 -7.40
N GLU A 434 -6.79 38.04 -8.20
CA GLU A 434 -6.81 38.83 -9.43
C GLU A 434 -5.71 38.46 -10.44
N GLY A 435 -5.36 37.17 -10.51
CA GLY A 435 -4.40 36.62 -11.48
C GLY A 435 -2.99 36.38 -10.94
N VAL A 436 -2.71 36.72 -9.68
CA VAL A 436 -1.42 36.40 -9.03
C VAL A 436 -1.26 34.90 -8.81
N VAL A 437 -2.35 34.20 -8.48
CA VAL A 437 -2.33 32.76 -8.18
C VAL A 437 -3.28 32.01 -9.12
N THR A 438 -2.81 30.89 -9.68
CA THR A 438 -3.60 29.98 -10.52
C THR A 438 -3.55 28.56 -9.97
N VAL A 439 -4.71 27.91 -9.85
CA VAL A 439 -4.80 26.48 -9.49
C VAL A 439 -5.16 25.67 -10.73
N HIS A 440 -4.22 24.84 -11.15
CA HIS A 440 -4.36 23.95 -12.31
C HIS A 440 -4.92 22.58 -11.91
N ASP A 441 -5.39 21.84 -12.91
CA ASP A 441 -5.68 20.43 -12.75
C ASP A 441 -4.37 19.63 -12.56
N PRO A 442 -4.40 18.52 -11.81
CA PRO A 442 -3.20 17.72 -11.58
C PRO A 442 -2.71 17.10 -12.89
N VAL A 443 -1.39 17.12 -13.08
CA VAL A 443 -0.73 16.48 -14.22
C VAL A 443 -0.24 15.07 -13.87
N PRO A 444 -0.21 14.13 -14.84
CA PRO A 444 0.42 12.84 -14.64
C PRO A 444 1.88 12.99 -14.19
N TYR A 445 2.34 12.13 -13.27
CA TYR A 445 3.70 12.25 -12.72
C TYR A 445 4.80 12.17 -13.79
N ALA A 446 4.58 11.39 -14.86
CA ALA A 446 5.52 11.27 -15.98
C ALA A 446 5.71 12.58 -16.77
N GLU A 447 4.71 13.47 -16.76
CA GLU A 447 4.73 14.75 -17.46
C GLU A 447 5.16 15.90 -16.55
N LEU A 448 5.06 15.70 -15.22
CA LEU A 448 5.23 16.75 -14.21
C LEU A 448 6.55 17.51 -14.36
N VAL A 449 7.69 16.82 -14.46
CA VAL A 449 9.00 17.49 -14.53
C VAL A 449 9.13 18.37 -15.78
N ALA A 450 8.59 17.92 -16.92
CA ALA A 450 8.56 18.71 -18.15
C ALA A 450 7.64 19.93 -18.03
N THR A 451 6.47 19.77 -17.40
CA THR A 451 5.58 20.89 -17.08
C THR A 451 6.26 21.91 -16.16
N LEU A 452 6.92 21.42 -15.11
CA LEU A 452 7.61 22.26 -14.11
C LEU A 452 8.77 23.04 -14.73
N ASN A 453 9.46 22.54 -15.75
CA ASN A 453 10.56 23.25 -16.41
C ASN A 453 10.16 24.59 -17.06
N GLY A 454 8.86 24.82 -17.27
CA GLY A 454 8.32 26.10 -17.70
C GLY A 454 8.29 27.20 -16.63
N TYR A 455 8.69 26.90 -15.40
CA TYR A 455 8.68 27.82 -14.26
C TYR A 455 10.10 28.30 -13.90
N ASP A 456 10.20 29.13 -12.87
CA ASP A 456 11.45 29.70 -12.38
C ASP A 456 11.86 29.16 -11.02
N ILE A 457 10.89 29.12 -10.09
CA ILE A 457 11.12 28.73 -8.70
C ILE A 457 10.08 27.71 -8.25
N GLY A 458 10.55 26.56 -7.77
CA GLY A 458 9.73 25.61 -7.03
C GLY A 458 9.59 26.01 -5.57
N VAL A 459 8.35 26.19 -5.09
CA VAL A 459 8.06 26.60 -3.72
C VAL A 459 7.64 25.39 -2.88
N HIS A 460 8.28 25.19 -1.73
CA HIS A 460 7.90 24.15 -0.78
C HIS A 460 8.05 24.58 0.67
N VAL A 461 6.94 24.99 1.28
CA VAL A 461 6.87 25.33 2.70
C VAL A 461 6.04 24.25 3.40
N LEU A 462 6.70 23.38 4.17
CA LEU A 462 6.06 22.33 4.94
C LEU A 462 6.17 22.66 6.43
N PRO A 463 5.06 23.00 7.12
CA PRO A 463 5.07 23.25 8.55
C PRO A 463 5.59 22.03 9.33
N PRO A 464 6.38 22.24 10.40
CA PRO A 464 6.96 21.17 11.22
C PRO A 464 5.93 20.63 12.23
N SER A 465 4.74 20.25 11.75
CA SER A 465 3.63 19.76 12.58
C SER A 465 3.89 18.40 13.23
N SER A 466 4.95 17.72 12.82
CA SER A 466 5.48 16.49 13.43
C SER A 466 6.99 16.41 13.19
N PHE A 467 7.67 15.49 13.88
CA PHE A 467 9.08 15.19 13.70
C PHE A 467 9.39 14.77 12.28
N ASN A 468 8.53 13.97 11.66
CA ASN A 468 8.70 13.56 10.28
C ASN A 468 8.60 14.77 9.34
N ASN A 469 7.64 15.68 9.56
CA ASN A 469 7.51 16.89 8.74
C ASN A 469 8.68 17.86 8.97
N ALA A 470 9.14 18.01 10.21
CA ALA A 470 10.28 18.85 10.57
C ALA A 470 11.58 18.39 9.91
N ASN A 471 11.74 17.07 9.73
CA ASN A 471 12.96 16.43 9.21
C ASN A 471 12.77 15.79 7.82
N ALA A 472 11.73 16.21 7.11
CA ALA A 472 11.41 15.69 5.78
C ALA A 472 12.38 16.21 4.73
N LEU A 473 12.73 15.33 3.78
CA LEU A 473 13.35 15.70 2.51
C LEU A 473 12.49 15.14 1.36
N PRO A 474 11.41 15.85 0.97
CA PRO A 474 10.39 15.31 0.10
C PRO A 474 10.78 15.34 -1.39
N ASN A 475 10.13 14.49 -2.18
CA ASN A 475 10.41 14.30 -3.62
C ASN A 475 10.37 15.60 -4.41
N LYS A 476 9.48 16.53 -4.05
CA LYS A 476 9.26 17.79 -4.75
C LYS A 476 10.54 18.60 -4.89
N ILE A 477 11.40 18.57 -3.87
CA ILE A 477 12.71 19.23 -3.91
C ILE A 477 13.53 18.69 -5.07
N PHE A 478 13.54 17.37 -5.24
CA PHE A 478 14.21 16.70 -6.35
C PHE A 478 13.48 16.89 -7.67
N ASP A 479 12.14 16.89 -7.69
CA ASP A 479 11.35 17.19 -8.90
C ASP A 479 11.69 18.59 -9.44
N TYR A 480 11.85 19.59 -8.56
CA TYR A 480 12.24 20.96 -8.93
C TYR A 480 13.69 21.04 -9.45
N VAL A 481 14.63 20.33 -8.83
CA VAL A 481 16.00 20.22 -9.34
C VAL A 481 16.02 19.55 -10.72
N GLN A 482 15.26 18.46 -10.91
CA GLN A 482 15.16 17.79 -12.21
C GLN A 482 14.44 18.67 -13.26
N ALA A 483 13.54 19.56 -12.84
CA ALA A 483 12.94 20.57 -13.69
C ALA A 483 13.83 21.80 -13.95
N ARG A 484 15.06 21.84 -13.38
CA ARG A 484 16.03 22.96 -13.52
C ARG A 484 15.49 24.29 -12.97
N LEU A 485 14.73 24.21 -11.87
CA LEU A 485 14.20 25.37 -11.16
C LEU A 485 15.11 25.76 -10.01
N GLY A 486 15.12 27.05 -9.65
CA GLY A 486 15.55 27.43 -8.31
C GLY A 486 14.49 27.03 -7.28
N LEU A 487 14.83 27.12 -6.00
CA LEU A 487 13.98 26.66 -4.90
C LEU A 487 13.70 27.76 -3.88
N LEU A 488 12.47 27.80 -3.38
CA LEU A 488 12.12 28.52 -2.16
C LEU A 488 11.54 27.53 -1.16
N VAL A 489 12.24 27.31 -0.05
CA VAL A 489 11.84 26.32 0.96
C VAL A 489 11.60 26.94 2.34
N GLY A 490 10.80 26.28 3.17
CA GLY A 490 10.74 26.58 4.61
C GLY A 490 12.04 26.21 5.34
N PRO A 491 12.24 26.68 6.58
CA PRO A 491 13.49 26.48 7.34
C PRO A 491 13.66 25.07 7.93
N SER A 492 13.13 24.02 7.30
CA SER A 492 13.35 22.64 7.74
C SER A 492 14.83 22.27 7.53
N PRO A 493 15.52 21.67 8.52
CA PRO A 493 16.97 21.47 8.47
C PRO A 493 17.48 20.76 7.22
N GLU A 494 16.87 19.64 6.82
CA GLU A 494 17.30 18.86 5.65
C GLU A 494 17.13 19.64 4.33
N MET A 495 16.03 20.37 4.19
CA MET A 495 15.76 21.17 2.99
C MET A 495 16.68 22.39 2.93
N ALA A 496 16.86 23.09 4.04
CA ALA A 496 17.76 24.23 4.13
C ALA A 496 19.21 23.82 3.86
N MET A 497 19.66 22.70 4.43
CA MET A 497 20.99 22.15 4.18
C MET A 497 21.20 21.86 2.69
N LEU A 498 20.25 21.21 2.02
CA LEU A 498 20.36 20.91 0.59
C LEU A 498 20.43 22.20 -0.25
N VAL A 499 19.55 23.17 0.04
CA VAL A 499 19.50 24.45 -0.66
C VAL A 499 20.81 25.22 -0.51
N HIS A 500 21.38 25.28 0.69
CA HIS A 500 22.65 25.96 0.93
C HIS A 500 23.85 25.21 0.33
N ARG A 501 23.88 23.89 0.41
CA ARG A 501 25.00 23.08 -0.09
C ARG A 501 25.20 23.21 -1.60
N HIS A 502 24.10 23.35 -2.34
CA HIS A 502 24.11 23.37 -3.80
C HIS A 502 23.70 24.73 -4.37
N ASP A 503 23.64 25.78 -3.55
CA ASP A 503 23.23 27.14 -3.95
C ASP A 503 21.91 27.16 -4.76
N LEU A 504 20.92 26.37 -4.34
CA LEU A 504 19.70 26.11 -5.11
C LEU A 504 18.63 27.19 -4.98
N GLY A 505 18.77 28.14 -4.05
CA GLY A 505 17.77 29.18 -3.85
C GLY A 505 17.70 29.74 -2.44
N VAL A 506 16.48 30.09 -2.01
CA VAL A 506 16.21 30.87 -0.80
C VAL A 506 15.51 30.03 0.26
N VAL A 507 15.93 30.18 1.51
CA VAL A 507 15.26 29.59 2.68
C VAL A 507 14.47 30.69 3.41
N ALA A 508 13.19 30.46 3.67
CA ALA A 508 12.37 31.33 4.50
C ALA A 508 12.81 31.25 5.97
N THR A 509 12.68 32.33 6.73
CA THR A 509 13.12 32.38 8.13
C THR A 509 12.14 31.71 9.11
N ALA A 510 10.88 31.54 8.69
CA ALA A 510 9.82 30.86 9.42
C ALA A 510 8.83 30.20 8.44
N PHE A 511 7.83 29.52 8.96
CA PHE A 511 6.81 28.81 8.19
C PHE A 511 5.53 29.64 7.94
N ASP A 512 5.46 30.88 8.45
CA ASP A 512 4.28 31.73 8.28
C ASP A 512 4.33 32.55 6.97
N ALA A 513 3.16 33.05 6.55
CA ALA A 513 3.00 33.74 5.28
C ALA A 513 3.86 35.01 5.15
N ARG A 514 4.18 35.69 6.26
CA ARG A 514 5.03 36.88 6.22
C ARG A 514 6.47 36.51 5.94
N ALA A 515 7.02 35.52 6.65
CA ALA A 515 8.40 35.10 6.43
C ALA A 515 8.61 34.52 5.03
N VAL A 516 7.59 33.85 4.48
CA VAL A 516 7.61 33.34 3.10
C VAL A 516 7.49 34.50 2.10
N ALA A 517 6.64 35.50 2.34
CA ALA A 517 6.55 36.69 1.48
C ALA A 517 7.87 37.47 1.46
N ASP A 518 8.51 37.65 2.62
CA ASP A 518 9.84 38.27 2.72
C ASP A 518 10.89 37.47 1.94
N ALA A 519 10.76 36.15 1.86
CA ALA A 519 11.64 35.30 1.04
C ALA A 519 11.37 35.45 -0.47
N VAL A 520 10.09 35.55 -0.86
CA VAL A 520 9.69 35.81 -2.24
C VAL A 520 10.20 37.19 -2.70
N GLY A 521 10.08 38.22 -1.85
CA GLY A 521 10.56 39.58 -2.16
C GLY A 521 12.08 39.72 -2.28
N ARG A 522 12.86 38.69 -1.87
CA ARG A 522 14.32 38.63 -2.10
C ARG A 522 14.71 38.02 -3.44
N LEU A 523 13.76 37.47 -4.20
CA LEU A 523 14.04 36.89 -5.50
C LEU A 523 14.19 37.98 -6.56
N ASP A 524 15.24 37.88 -7.37
CA ASP A 524 15.46 38.71 -8.55
C ASP A 524 15.92 37.85 -9.74
N ALA A 525 15.79 38.38 -10.96
CA ALA A 525 16.12 37.62 -12.16
C ALA A 525 17.59 37.10 -12.20
N PRO A 526 18.61 37.88 -11.78
CA PRO A 526 19.98 37.40 -11.69
C PRO A 526 20.18 36.24 -10.72
N SER A 527 19.65 36.32 -9.49
CA SER A 527 19.76 35.25 -8.50
C SER A 527 19.04 33.98 -8.95
N VAL A 528 17.82 34.12 -9.49
CA VAL A 528 17.04 33.01 -10.05
C VAL A 528 17.80 32.34 -11.21
N THR A 529 18.45 33.11 -12.08
CA THR A 529 19.30 32.55 -13.15
C THR A 529 20.43 31.69 -12.55
N GLY A 530 21.08 32.19 -11.50
CA GLY A 530 22.09 31.45 -10.75
C GLY A 530 21.54 30.15 -10.15
N PHE A 531 20.37 30.20 -9.51
CA PHE A 531 19.73 29.03 -8.90
C PHE A 531 19.36 27.97 -9.94
N LYS A 532 18.81 28.36 -11.10
CA LYS A 532 18.49 27.43 -12.20
C LYS A 532 19.76 26.77 -12.76
N ALA A 533 20.87 27.52 -12.87
CA ALA A 533 22.17 26.97 -13.27
C ALA A 533 22.74 26.01 -12.23
N ALA A 534 22.62 26.33 -10.94
CA ALA A 534 23.05 25.46 -9.84
C ALA A 534 22.24 24.16 -9.78
N ALA A 535 20.91 24.25 -9.96
CA ALA A 535 20.05 23.09 -10.11
C ALA A 535 20.46 22.20 -11.29
N HIS A 536 20.86 22.81 -12.42
CA HIS A 536 21.39 22.06 -13.56
C HIS A 536 22.71 21.34 -13.24
N ALA A 537 23.65 22.00 -12.57
CA ALA A 537 24.90 21.38 -12.16
C ALA A 537 24.68 20.22 -11.17
N ALA A 538 23.73 20.36 -10.24
CA ALA A 538 23.43 19.35 -9.23
C ALA A 538 22.49 18.23 -9.74
N ALA A 539 21.83 18.40 -10.89
CA ALA A 539 20.76 17.51 -11.33
C ALA A 539 21.19 16.05 -11.48
N HIS A 540 22.42 15.78 -11.94
CA HIS A 540 22.90 14.41 -12.06
C HIS A 540 23.13 13.78 -10.68
N GLU A 541 23.86 14.48 -9.80
CA GLU A 541 24.13 14.03 -8.41
C GLU A 541 22.85 13.79 -7.62
N LEU A 542 21.86 14.68 -7.74
CA LEU A 542 20.59 14.62 -7.00
C LEU A 542 19.51 13.81 -7.74
N SER A 543 19.87 13.09 -8.79
CA SER A 543 18.95 12.20 -9.49
C SER A 543 18.79 10.86 -8.77
N ASP A 544 17.65 10.22 -9.02
CA ASP A 544 17.37 8.84 -8.61
C ASP A 544 18.49 7.88 -9.04
N ALA A 545 19.03 8.04 -10.24
CA ALA A 545 20.07 7.15 -10.78
C ALA A 545 21.37 7.16 -9.97
N GLU A 546 21.68 8.25 -9.28
CA GLU A 546 22.84 8.39 -8.39
C GLU A 546 22.45 8.07 -6.94
N GLN A 547 21.36 8.65 -6.45
CA GLN A 547 20.94 8.52 -5.04
C GLN A 547 20.56 7.08 -4.69
N SER A 548 19.91 6.35 -5.62
CA SER A 548 19.47 4.97 -5.40
C SER A 548 20.57 3.93 -5.54
N ARG A 549 21.78 4.28 -6.02
CA ARG A 549 22.93 3.35 -6.07
C ARG A 549 23.26 2.77 -4.71
N ARG A 550 23.09 3.57 -3.65
CA ARG A 550 23.29 3.15 -2.27
C ARG A 550 22.42 1.95 -1.87
N TRP A 551 21.21 1.80 -2.41
CA TRP A 551 20.42 0.58 -2.19
C TRP A 551 21.06 -0.62 -2.87
N VAL A 552 21.45 -0.47 -4.15
CA VAL A 552 22.06 -1.56 -4.93
C VAL A 552 23.35 -2.02 -4.27
N GLU A 553 24.22 -1.09 -3.87
CA GLU A 553 25.47 -1.36 -3.15
C GLU A 553 25.22 -2.04 -1.80
N SER A 554 24.22 -1.57 -1.04
CA SER A 554 23.83 -2.18 0.23
C SER A 554 23.35 -3.62 0.03
N VAL A 555 22.46 -3.86 -0.94
CA VAL A 555 21.95 -5.21 -1.24
C VAL A 555 23.05 -6.13 -1.77
N ARG A 556 23.99 -5.62 -2.59
CA ARG A 556 25.18 -6.39 -3.03
C ARG A 556 26.01 -6.82 -1.83
N ARG A 557 26.32 -5.89 -0.92
CA ARG A 557 27.06 -6.15 0.32
C ARG A 557 26.36 -7.20 1.19
N VAL A 558 25.05 -7.05 1.40
CA VAL A 558 24.26 -8.03 2.17
C VAL A 558 24.26 -9.40 1.49
N SER A 559 24.21 -9.47 0.16
CA SER A 559 24.26 -10.73 -0.60
C SER A 559 25.62 -11.42 -0.59
N GLY A 560 26.67 -10.79 -0.05
CA GLY A 560 28.03 -11.34 -0.03
C GLY A 560 28.75 -11.28 -1.39
N ARG A 561 28.24 -10.52 -2.37
CA ARG A 561 28.93 -10.25 -3.63
C ARG A 561 29.80 -8.99 -3.46
N ALA A 562 31.08 -9.07 -3.87
CA ALA A 562 32.00 -7.94 -3.80
C ALA A 562 31.48 -6.74 -4.62
N VAL A 563 31.77 -5.52 -4.13
CA VAL A 563 31.34 -4.22 -4.68
C VAL A 563 32.05 -3.93 -5.99
#